data_AF-A0A7S4E5R5-F1
#
_entry.id   AF-A0A7S4E5R5-F1
#
_cell.length_a   1.000
_cell.length_b   1.000
_cell.length_c   1.000
_cell.angle_alpha   90.00
_cell.angle_beta   90.00
_cell.angle_gamma   90.00
#
_symmetry.space_group_name_H-M   'P 1'
#
loop_
_entity.id
_entity.type
_entity.pdbx_description
1 polymer ?
#
loop_
_entity_poly.entity_id
_entity_poly.type
_entity_poly.pdbx_seq_one_letter_code
_entity_poly.pdbx_strand_id
1 'polypeptide(L)'
;MASQQQVPQGQPLELAPRGNMALTLADSFLNDLDELEEDNDEEQQQEETNEELANDLEESDDDAMEDIIKNEGVDAKIKLQTSDRYRRHMTAIAERSEKPASFDDDEEYALIVESNEILVKMDAELHEVHAYVNDLYGKKFPELETLVPSKLEYLRVVAQMGNEMDMTQVDLSGILPPTVVMVVSVTGSTTSGQPLTESELGECMRGCDACLRLEDDKGTILQYLQSRMSMLAPNLTHLVGPSLAALLVGMAGGLADLARVPACNMTVMGQEKRYLGGFGMVAGMPHTGVLYFCDLVQQAPPALRKRCLKLVANKAALCARFDAFGDRSKGVEAAQSFREDIESKIEKACEPPKAQKVKALPPPDIMTGKKKRGGRRVRKACRSV
;
A
#
# COMPACT_ATOMS: atom_id res chain seq x y z
N MET A 1 -47.49 70.55 18.52
CA MET A 1 -46.25 71.18 19.02
C MET A 1 -45.19 70.09 18.97
N ALA A 2 -44.52 69.93 17.82
CA ALA A 2 -43.32 70.69 17.41
C ALA A 2 -42.12 70.22 18.26
N SER A 3 -41.23 69.41 17.67
CA SER A 3 -39.89 69.82 17.17
C SER A 3 -38.85 69.63 18.27
N GLN A 4 -37.63 69.15 18.06
CA GLN A 4 -36.81 68.75 16.92
C GLN A 4 -35.58 68.12 17.60
N GLN A 5 -34.97 67.09 17.02
CA GLN A 5 -33.52 66.92 17.22
C GLN A 5 -32.90 66.43 15.92
N GLN A 6 -32.08 67.30 15.34
CA GLN A 6 -31.35 67.13 14.10
C GLN A 6 -29.86 66.98 14.42
N VAL A 7 -29.27 66.01 13.72
CA VAL A 7 -27.87 65.67 13.36
C VAL A 7 -26.80 66.76 13.56
N PRO A 8 -25.53 66.35 13.82
CA PRO A 8 -24.53 66.52 12.76
C PRO A 8 -23.62 65.30 12.51
N GLN A 9 -23.11 65.23 11.27
CA GLN A 9 -22.15 64.28 10.71
C GLN A 9 -20.69 64.77 10.84
N GLY A 10 -19.73 63.83 10.71
CA GLY A 10 -18.28 64.05 10.51
C GLY A 10 -17.47 63.39 11.64
N GLN A 11 -16.44 62.57 11.46
CA GLN A 11 -15.44 62.38 10.40
C GLN A 11 -14.70 61.01 10.61
N PRO A 12 -13.76 60.59 9.72
CA PRO A 12 -13.44 59.18 9.41
C PRO A 12 -12.21 58.58 10.10
N LEU A 13 -12.02 57.28 9.81
CA LEU A 13 -10.95 56.34 10.22
C LEU A 13 -9.54 56.93 10.42
N GLU A 14 -8.94 56.57 11.54
CA GLU A 14 -7.54 56.80 11.88
C GLU A 14 -6.65 55.73 11.23
N LEU A 15 -5.77 56.17 10.32
CA LEU A 15 -4.61 55.43 9.82
C LEU A 15 -3.40 55.74 10.70
N ALA A 16 -2.68 54.70 11.14
CA ALA A 16 -1.36 54.85 11.77
C ALA A 16 -0.30 55.31 10.74
N PRO A 17 0.69 56.13 11.13
CA PRO A 17 1.65 56.72 10.21
C PRO A 17 2.79 55.75 9.85
N ARG A 18 3.17 55.79 8.58
CA ARG A 18 4.40 55.21 8.03
C ARG A 18 5.63 55.99 8.51
N GLY A 19 6.65 55.28 8.98
CA GLY A 19 8.03 55.75 9.07
C GLY A 19 8.96 54.68 8.49
N ASN A 20 9.45 54.92 7.28
CA ASN A 20 10.51 54.13 6.63
C ASN A 20 11.84 54.33 7.37
N MET A 21 12.47 53.27 7.84
CA MET A 21 13.94 53.17 7.82
C MET A 21 14.30 51.94 6.99
N ALA A 22 14.96 52.20 5.87
CA ALA A 22 15.48 51.18 4.98
C ALA A 22 16.70 50.53 5.66
N LEU A 23 16.56 49.25 6.04
CA LEU A 23 17.71 48.37 6.26
C LEU A 23 18.46 48.29 4.94
N THR A 24 19.74 48.66 4.96
CA THR A 24 20.55 48.65 3.74
C THR A 24 21.05 47.24 3.48
N LEU A 25 21.28 46.91 2.21
CA LEU A 25 21.72 45.57 1.80
C LEU A 25 22.99 45.12 2.54
N ALA A 26 23.85 46.07 2.94
CA ALA A 26 25.06 45.81 3.71
C ALA A 26 24.78 45.32 5.15
N ASP A 27 23.69 45.78 5.78
CA ASP A 27 23.32 45.35 7.13
C ASP A 27 22.76 43.92 7.15
N SER A 28 22.13 43.49 6.05
CA SER A 28 21.72 42.09 5.88
C SER A 28 22.91 41.14 5.70
N PHE A 29 23.95 41.59 4.99
CA PHE A 29 25.15 40.78 4.78
C PHE A 29 26.04 40.66 6.00
N LEU A 30 26.05 41.67 6.88
CA LEU A 30 26.79 41.59 8.14
C LEU A 30 26.11 40.65 9.14
N ASN A 31 24.78 40.66 9.22
CA ASN A 31 24.05 39.71 10.05
C ASN A 31 24.26 38.25 9.60
N ASP A 32 24.29 37.99 8.28
CA ASP A 32 24.57 36.64 7.76
C ASP A 32 26.04 36.19 7.99
N LEU A 33 26.95 37.13 8.26
CA LEU A 33 28.36 36.84 8.58
C LEU A 33 28.58 36.60 10.07
N ASP A 34 27.88 37.34 10.93
CA ASP A 34 27.90 37.13 12.39
C ASP A 34 27.26 35.78 12.78
N GLU A 35 26.21 35.31 12.07
CA GLU A 35 25.63 33.97 12.27
C GLU A 35 26.60 32.82 11.90
N LEU A 36 27.56 33.06 11.00
CA LEU A 36 28.55 32.05 10.60
C LEU A 36 29.80 32.03 11.50
N GLU A 37 30.08 33.10 12.25
CA GLU A 37 31.14 33.10 13.26
C GLU A 37 30.69 32.42 14.57
N GLU A 38 29.40 32.50 14.93
CA GLU A 38 28.87 31.79 16.11
C GLU A 38 28.80 30.25 15.92
N ASP A 39 28.53 29.76 14.70
CA ASP A 39 28.54 28.31 14.39
C ASP A 39 29.95 27.69 14.46
N ASN A 40 31.01 28.48 14.26
CA ASN A 40 32.39 28.00 14.21
C ASN A 40 33.03 27.85 15.61
N ASP A 41 32.48 28.55 16.61
CA ASP A 41 32.90 28.43 18.03
C ASP A 41 32.21 27.26 18.75
N GLU A 42 31.05 26.79 18.26
CA GLU A 42 30.38 25.58 18.76
C GLU A 42 31.01 24.27 18.23
N GLU A 43 31.55 24.27 17.01
CA GLU A 43 32.26 23.11 16.44
C GLU A 43 33.62 22.85 17.12
N GLN A 44 34.35 23.91 17.53
CA GLN A 44 35.65 23.76 18.21
C GLN A 44 35.55 23.23 19.65
N GLN A 45 34.41 23.43 20.34
CA GLN A 45 34.19 22.86 21.68
C GLN A 45 33.74 21.39 21.65
N GLN A 46 33.23 20.89 20.52
CA GLN A 46 32.89 19.47 20.38
C GLN A 46 34.11 18.60 20.03
N GLU A 47 35.10 19.14 19.28
CA GLU A 47 36.32 18.41 18.95
C GLU A 47 37.23 18.14 20.17
N GLU A 48 37.37 19.10 21.11
CA GLU A 48 38.17 18.87 22.33
C GLU A 48 37.55 17.83 23.28
N THR A 49 36.21 17.66 23.28
CA THR A 49 35.57 16.62 24.10
C THR A 49 35.64 15.22 23.51
N ASN A 50 35.86 15.09 22.20
CA ASN A 50 35.94 13.80 21.52
C ASN A 50 37.35 13.18 21.55
N GLU A 51 38.42 13.98 21.69
CA GLU A 51 39.78 13.46 21.82
C GLU A 51 40.10 12.88 23.21
N GLU A 52 39.45 13.36 24.28
CA GLU A 52 39.62 12.77 25.63
C GLU A 52 38.78 11.49 25.85
N LEU A 53 37.68 11.29 25.10
CA LEU A 53 36.86 10.08 25.17
C LEU A 53 37.42 8.90 24.35
N ALA A 54 38.34 9.17 23.43
CA ALA A 54 38.93 8.17 22.52
C ALA A 54 40.06 7.33 23.15
N ASN A 55 40.62 7.76 24.29
CA ASN A 55 41.78 7.11 24.92
C ASN A 55 41.44 6.13 26.07
N ASP A 56 40.17 5.99 26.45
CA ASP A 56 39.74 5.14 27.58
C ASP A 56 39.01 3.83 27.16
N LEU A 57 39.00 3.48 25.86
CA LEU A 57 38.31 2.29 25.34
C LEU A 57 39.23 1.15 24.85
N GLU A 58 40.55 1.30 24.95
CA GLU A 58 41.46 0.19 24.68
C GLU A 58 41.71 -0.65 25.94
N GLU A 59 40.73 -1.45 26.35
CA GLU A 59 40.89 -2.75 27.04
C GLU A 59 39.53 -3.19 27.65
N SER A 60 38.63 -3.83 26.87
CA SER A 60 37.68 -4.89 27.32
C SER A 60 36.52 -5.25 26.36
N ASP A 61 36.67 -5.14 25.04
CA ASP A 61 35.51 -5.19 24.12
C ASP A 61 35.22 -6.52 23.39
N ASP A 62 36.01 -7.58 23.58
CA ASP A 62 35.74 -8.85 22.86
C ASP A 62 34.46 -9.57 23.37
N ASP A 63 34.14 -9.49 24.66
CA ASP A 63 32.96 -10.17 25.24
C ASP A 63 31.66 -9.34 25.05
N ALA A 64 31.75 -8.01 24.90
CA ALA A 64 30.58 -7.14 24.74
C ALA A 64 30.06 -7.11 23.29
N MET A 65 30.94 -7.23 22.30
CA MET A 65 30.57 -7.29 20.89
C MET A 65 29.81 -8.58 20.55
N GLU A 66 30.18 -9.70 21.18
CA GLU A 66 29.55 -11.01 20.95
C GLU A 66 28.08 -11.06 21.41
N ASP A 67 27.72 -10.27 22.43
CA ASP A 67 26.35 -10.22 22.97
C ASP A 67 25.46 -9.18 22.27
N ILE A 68 26.03 -8.17 21.61
CA ILE A 68 25.30 -7.26 20.69
C ILE A 68 24.93 -8.02 19.41
N ILE A 69 25.86 -8.78 18.83
CA ILE A 69 25.62 -9.61 17.65
C ILE A 69 24.53 -10.67 17.90
N LYS A 70 24.43 -11.24 19.11
CA LYS A 70 23.36 -12.19 19.48
C LYS A 70 21.96 -11.56 19.55
N ASN A 71 21.85 -10.27 19.84
CA ASN A 71 20.57 -9.55 19.85
C ASN A 71 20.24 -8.85 18.52
N GLU A 72 21.23 -8.63 17.65
CA GLU A 72 21.05 -7.99 16.34
C GLU A 72 21.07 -8.94 15.15
N GLY A 73 21.59 -10.16 15.29
CA GLY A 73 21.72 -11.12 14.18
C GLY A 73 20.39 -11.52 13.53
N VAL A 74 20.47 -11.94 12.26
CA VAL A 74 19.32 -12.42 11.46
C VAL A 74 18.49 -13.46 12.22
N ASP A 75 19.15 -14.35 12.97
CA ASP A 75 18.51 -15.44 13.70
C ASP A 75 17.61 -14.93 14.83
N ALA A 76 17.91 -13.75 15.39
CA ALA A 76 17.03 -13.08 16.33
C ALA A 76 15.77 -12.52 15.66
N LYS A 77 15.79 -12.27 14.34
CA LYS A 77 14.62 -11.82 13.56
C LYS A 77 13.79 -12.99 13.02
N ILE A 78 14.41 -14.15 12.75
CA ILE A 78 13.73 -15.38 12.32
C ILE A 78 13.13 -16.13 13.53
N LYS A 79 12.10 -15.55 14.14
CA LYS A 79 11.47 -16.09 15.37
C LYS A 79 10.38 -17.12 15.06
N LEU A 80 9.70 -17.00 13.93
CA LEU A 80 8.54 -17.82 13.59
C LEU A 80 8.98 -19.19 13.07
N GLN A 81 9.95 -19.25 12.16
CA GLN A 81 10.41 -20.52 11.59
C GLN A 81 11.07 -21.44 12.63
N THR A 82 11.72 -20.85 13.63
CA THR A 82 12.33 -21.55 14.76
C THR A 82 11.29 -21.97 15.81
N SER A 83 10.08 -21.41 15.76
CA SER A 83 9.02 -21.73 16.71
C SER A 83 8.47 -23.15 16.51
N ASP A 84 8.41 -23.91 17.60
CA ASP A 84 7.73 -25.20 17.65
C ASP A 84 6.27 -25.13 17.17
N ARG A 85 5.58 -24.01 17.46
CA ARG A 85 4.19 -23.80 17.04
C ARG A 85 4.07 -23.81 15.52
N TYR A 86 4.97 -23.11 14.84
CA TYR A 86 5.00 -23.04 13.38
C TYR A 86 5.24 -24.42 12.76
N ARG A 87 6.24 -25.14 13.26
CA ARG A 87 6.58 -26.49 12.77
C ARG A 87 5.41 -27.46 12.92
N ARG A 88 4.77 -27.48 14.10
CA ARG A 88 3.59 -28.33 14.37
C ARG A 88 2.42 -27.96 13.46
N HIS A 89 2.21 -26.67 13.23
CA HIS A 89 1.14 -26.20 12.36
C HIS A 89 1.39 -26.60 10.89
N MET A 90 2.61 -26.44 10.39
CA MET A 90 2.95 -26.84 9.03
C MET A 90 2.81 -28.35 8.82
N THR A 91 3.20 -29.17 9.80
CA THR A 91 2.96 -30.62 9.75
C THR A 91 1.47 -30.96 9.78
N ALA A 92 0.67 -30.25 10.59
CA ALA A 92 -0.77 -30.46 10.65
C ALA A 92 -1.45 -30.09 9.31
N ILE A 93 -1.01 -29.02 8.65
CA ILE A 93 -1.48 -28.66 7.31
C ILE A 93 -1.12 -29.75 6.31
N ALA A 94 0.12 -30.25 6.31
CA ALA A 94 0.54 -31.30 5.39
C ALA A 94 -0.31 -32.57 5.54
N GLU A 95 -0.51 -33.05 6.79
CA GLU A 95 -1.33 -34.23 7.08
C GLU A 95 -2.81 -34.05 6.73
N ARG A 96 -3.35 -32.84 6.92
CA ARG A 96 -4.77 -32.54 6.70
C ARG A 96 -5.08 -32.20 5.24
N SER A 97 -4.11 -31.68 4.50
CA SER A 97 -4.21 -31.41 3.06
C SER A 97 -4.49 -32.68 2.26
N GLU A 98 -3.93 -33.83 2.69
CA GLU A 98 -4.17 -35.12 2.04
C GLU A 98 -5.56 -35.71 2.31
N LYS A 99 -6.24 -35.28 3.38
CA LYS A 99 -7.56 -35.79 3.77
C LYS A 99 -8.68 -35.00 3.07
N PRO A 100 -9.80 -35.64 2.69
CA PRO A 100 -10.96 -34.91 2.19
C PRO A 100 -11.56 -34.05 3.30
N ALA A 101 -12.07 -32.86 2.95
CA ALA A 101 -12.71 -31.95 3.89
C ALA A 101 -13.91 -32.63 4.57
N SER A 102 -13.93 -32.68 5.90
CA SER A 102 -15.13 -33.06 6.66
C SER A 102 -15.78 -31.80 7.23
N PHE A 103 -17.09 -31.67 7.04
CA PHE A 103 -17.86 -30.48 7.38
C PHE A 103 -18.11 -30.30 8.90
N ASP A 104 -17.85 -31.32 9.71
CA ASP A 104 -18.25 -31.38 11.13
C ASP A 104 -17.06 -31.26 12.13
N ASP A 105 -15.87 -30.89 11.66
CA ASP A 105 -14.67 -30.88 12.49
C ASP A 105 -14.40 -29.47 13.04
N ASP A 106 -14.79 -29.21 14.30
CA ASP A 106 -14.38 -28.00 15.05
C ASP A 106 -12.85 -27.81 15.03
N GLU A 107 -12.12 -28.93 14.98
CA GLU A 107 -10.65 -28.97 14.85
C GLU A 107 -10.16 -28.40 13.51
N GLU A 108 -10.89 -28.62 12.42
CA GLU A 108 -10.54 -28.09 11.10
C GLU A 108 -10.76 -26.58 11.03
N TYR A 109 -11.83 -26.08 11.67
CA TYR A 109 -12.04 -24.65 11.83
C TYR A 109 -10.95 -23.99 12.67
N ALA A 110 -10.56 -24.63 13.80
CA ALA A 110 -9.48 -24.14 14.64
C ALA A 110 -8.15 -24.04 13.87
N LEU A 111 -7.83 -25.06 13.06
CA LEU A 111 -6.63 -25.08 12.23
C LEU A 111 -6.64 -23.93 11.20
N ILE A 112 -7.78 -23.68 10.54
CA ILE A 112 -7.93 -22.58 9.57
C ILE A 112 -7.75 -21.20 10.23
N VAL A 113 -8.29 -21.01 11.44
CA VAL A 113 -8.12 -19.76 12.19
C VAL A 113 -6.64 -19.57 12.56
N GLU A 114 -5.99 -20.63 13.07
CA GLU A 114 -4.56 -20.60 13.37
C GLU A 114 -3.69 -20.34 12.13
N SER A 115 -4.06 -20.89 10.96
CA SER A 115 -3.37 -20.61 9.70
C SER A 115 -3.39 -19.13 9.36
N ASN A 116 -4.52 -18.45 9.55
CA ASN A 116 -4.60 -16.99 9.32
C ASN A 116 -3.74 -16.20 10.30
N GLU A 117 -3.70 -16.59 11.57
CA GLU A 117 -2.81 -15.94 12.55
C GLU A 117 -1.33 -16.10 12.18
N ILE A 118 -0.94 -17.29 11.71
CA ILE A 118 0.43 -17.55 11.29
C ILE A 118 0.76 -16.74 10.03
N LEU A 119 -0.15 -16.64 9.05
CA LEU A 119 0.06 -15.81 7.85
C LEU A 119 0.37 -14.35 8.20
N VAL A 120 -0.34 -13.77 9.18
CA VAL A 120 -0.07 -12.39 9.63
C VAL A 120 1.33 -12.28 10.25
N LYS A 121 1.74 -13.28 11.04
CA LYS A 121 3.08 -13.32 11.63
C LYS A 121 4.17 -13.49 10.56
N MET A 122 3.92 -14.27 9.50
CA MET A 122 4.85 -14.41 8.38
C MET A 122 5.07 -13.07 7.67
N ASP A 123 4.01 -12.28 7.47
CA ASP A 123 4.13 -10.96 6.86
C ASP A 123 4.88 -9.95 7.74
N ALA A 124 4.71 -10.04 9.06
CA ALA A 124 5.49 -9.24 10.01
C ALA A 124 6.98 -9.62 9.99
N GLU A 125 7.28 -10.92 10.03
CA GLU A 125 8.67 -11.43 9.97
C GLU A 125 9.35 -11.08 8.65
N LEU A 126 8.65 -11.24 7.52
CA LEU A 126 9.15 -10.82 6.21
C LEU A 126 9.48 -9.32 6.18
N HIS A 127 8.68 -8.50 6.85
CA HIS A 127 8.95 -7.07 6.97
C HIS A 127 10.21 -6.79 7.79
N GLU A 128 10.35 -7.44 8.95
CA GLU A 128 11.51 -7.29 9.84
C GLU A 128 12.81 -7.77 9.18
N VAL A 129 12.80 -8.95 8.55
CA VAL A 129 13.98 -9.50 7.86
C VAL A 129 14.34 -8.65 6.65
N HIS A 130 13.37 -8.16 5.87
CA HIS A 130 13.65 -7.23 4.78
C HIS A 130 14.33 -5.96 5.26
N ALA A 131 13.85 -5.35 6.36
CA ALA A 131 14.47 -4.15 6.92
C ALA A 131 15.93 -4.43 7.32
N TYR A 132 16.16 -5.54 8.00
CA TYR A 132 17.50 -5.96 8.41
C TYR A 132 18.46 -6.20 7.23
N VAL A 133 18.04 -6.98 6.22
CA VAL A 133 18.86 -7.22 5.03
C VAL A 133 19.12 -5.92 4.27
N ASN A 134 18.15 -4.99 4.24
CA ASN A 134 18.34 -3.70 3.61
C ASN A 134 19.39 -2.84 4.32
N ASP A 135 19.40 -2.83 5.65
CA ASP A 135 20.38 -2.07 6.44
C ASP A 135 21.80 -2.62 6.23
N LEU A 136 21.96 -3.94 6.16
CA LEU A 136 23.26 -4.56 5.86
C LEU A 136 23.68 -4.33 4.41
N TYR A 137 22.81 -4.69 3.45
CA TYR A 137 23.13 -4.65 2.02
C TYR A 137 23.19 -3.22 1.45
N GLY A 138 22.59 -2.25 2.14
CA GLY A 138 22.68 -0.84 1.81
C GLY A 138 24.12 -0.29 1.81
N LYS A 139 25.06 -0.91 2.53
CA LYS A 139 26.50 -0.58 2.46
C LYS A 139 27.09 -0.86 1.07
N LYS A 140 26.59 -1.90 0.40
CA LYS A 140 27.04 -2.32 -0.93
C LYS A 140 26.26 -1.64 -2.04
N PHE A 141 24.95 -1.54 -1.90
CA PHE A 141 24.11 -1.00 -2.95
C PHE A 141 22.92 -0.19 -2.38
N PRO A 142 23.16 1.05 -1.93
CA PRO A 142 22.15 1.86 -1.24
C PRO A 142 20.97 2.23 -2.14
N GLU A 143 21.20 2.35 -3.46
CA GLU A 143 20.13 2.71 -4.40
C GLU A 143 19.12 1.58 -4.62
N LEU A 144 19.44 0.33 -4.27
CA LEU A 144 18.63 -0.84 -4.58
C LEU A 144 17.22 -0.77 -3.96
N GLU A 145 17.10 -0.23 -2.74
CA GLU A 145 15.81 -0.07 -2.04
C GLU A 145 14.86 0.84 -2.84
N THR A 146 15.39 1.91 -3.43
CA THR A 146 14.60 2.86 -4.21
C THR A 146 14.21 2.29 -5.57
N LEU A 147 15.07 1.43 -6.14
CA LEU A 147 14.85 0.80 -7.43
C LEU A 147 13.83 -0.35 -7.37
N VAL A 148 13.85 -1.14 -6.29
CA VAL A 148 13.02 -2.33 -6.13
C VAL A 148 12.12 -2.20 -4.88
N PRO A 149 10.90 -1.65 -5.02
CA PRO A 149 10.01 -1.41 -3.88
C PRO A 149 9.33 -2.69 -3.34
N SER A 150 9.32 -3.77 -4.13
CA SER A 150 8.76 -5.05 -3.69
C SER A 150 9.77 -5.79 -2.81
N LYS A 151 9.37 -6.10 -1.58
CA LYS A 151 10.25 -6.74 -0.58
C LYS A 151 10.77 -8.10 -1.03
N LEU A 152 9.91 -8.92 -1.63
CA LEU A 152 10.29 -10.25 -2.12
C LEU A 152 11.21 -10.16 -3.34
N GLU A 153 10.94 -9.24 -4.25
CA GLU A 153 11.81 -9.01 -5.41
C GLU A 153 13.18 -8.49 -4.97
N TYR A 154 13.22 -7.57 -3.99
CA TYR A 154 14.46 -7.06 -3.41
C TYR A 154 15.32 -8.20 -2.85
N LEU A 155 14.76 -9.06 -2.01
CA LEU A 155 15.49 -10.17 -1.40
C LEU A 155 15.99 -11.19 -2.44
N ARG A 156 15.19 -11.47 -3.49
CA ARG A 156 15.63 -12.32 -4.61
C ARG A 156 16.80 -11.71 -5.38
N VAL A 157 16.78 -10.40 -5.59
CA VAL A 157 17.86 -9.68 -6.26
C VAL A 157 19.13 -9.71 -5.41
N VAL A 158 19.03 -9.46 -4.10
CA VAL A 158 20.16 -9.56 -3.17
C VAL A 158 20.76 -10.97 -3.17
N ALA A 159 19.93 -12.01 -3.10
CA ALA A 159 20.37 -13.40 -3.15
C ALA A 159 21.11 -13.75 -4.45
N GLN A 160 20.68 -13.20 -5.58
CA GLN A 160 21.29 -13.45 -6.89
C GLN A 160 22.58 -12.64 -7.10
N MET A 161 22.65 -11.42 -6.57
CA MET A 161 23.80 -10.52 -6.72
C MET A 161 24.96 -10.85 -5.78
N GLY A 162 24.67 -11.32 -4.57
CA GLY A 162 25.69 -11.66 -3.56
C GLY A 162 26.67 -10.51 -3.33
N ASN A 163 27.98 -10.76 -3.38
CA ASN A 163 29.02 -9.73 -3.26
C ASN A 163 29.65 -9.31 -4.60
N GLU A 164 29.05 -9.71 -5.73
CA GLU A 164 29.57 -9.37 -7.05
C GLU A 164 29.40 -7.87 -7.34
N MET A 165 30.47 -7.22 -7.81
CA MET A 165 30.45 -5.79 -8.16
C MET A 165 30.24 -5.59 -9.65
N ASP A 166 30.60 -6.59 -10.47
CA ASP A 166 30.35 -6.55 -11.90
C ASP A 166 28.91 -6.99 -12.24
N MET A 167 28.04 -6.01 -12.48
CA MET A 167 26.64 -6.24 -12.87
C MET A 167 26.48 -7.01 -14.18
N THR A 168 27.53 -7.16 -15.00
CA THR A 168 27.47 -7.94 -16.25
C THR A 168 27.48 -9.45 -16.02
N GLN A 169 27.97 -9.90 -14.85
CA GLN A 169 28.04 -11.32 -14.49
C GLN A 169 26.74 -11.83 -13.84
N VAL A 170 25.85 -10.91 -13.44
CA VAL A 170 24.61 -11.24 -12.73
C VAL A 170 23.42 -11.21 -13.70
N ASP A 171 22.74 -12.34 -13.85
CA ASP A 171 21.49 -12.40 -14.60
C ASP A 171 20.27 -12.17 -13.68
N LEU A 172 19.54 -11.08 -13.93
CA LEU A 172 18.33 -10.69 -13.20
C LEU A 172 17.05 -10.86 -14.03
N SER A 173 17.14 -11.40 -15.25
CA SER A 173 16.04 -11.46 -16.22
C SER A 173 14.85 -12.32 -15.78
N GLY A 174 15.06 -13.27 -14.86
CA GLY A 174 14.01 -14.11 -14.28
C GLY A 174 13.29 -13.52 -13.06
N ILE A 175 13.83 -12.44 -12.48
CA ILE A 175 13.32 -11.85 -11.23
C ILE A 175 12.60 -10.53 -11.50
N LEU A 176 13.20 -9.66 -12.33
CA LEU A 176 12.71 -8.32 -12.59
C LEU A 176 12.35 -8.11 -14.07
N PRO A 177 11.42 -7.19 -14.38
CA PRO A 177 11.17 -6.77 -15.75
C PRO A 177 12.44 -6.20 -16.41
N PRO A 178 12.65 -6.40 -17.73
CA PRO A 178 13.87 -5.95 -18.42
C PRO A 178 14.18 -4.45 -18.26
N THR A 179 13.13 -3.62 -18.11
CA THR A 179 13.28 -2.18 -17.86
C THR A 179 13.94 -1.89 -16.53
N VAL A 180 13.58 -2.64 -15.48
CA VAL A 180 14.14 -2.46 -14.13
C VAL A 180 15.55 -3.04 -14.08
N VAL A 181 15.78 -4.20 -14.73
CA VAL A 181 17.12 -4.80 -14.85
C VAL A 181 18.12 -3.80 -15.44
N MET A 182 17.77 -3.12 -16.53
CA MET A 182 18.64 -2.11 -17.14
C MET A 182 18.97 -0.96 -16.18
N VAL A 183 17.98 -0.46 -15.43
CA VAL A 183 18.20 0.63 -14.47
C VAL A 183 19.10 0.16 -13.33
N VAL A 184 18.84 -1.03 -12.78
CA VAL A 184 19.67 -1.65 -11.73
C VAL A 184 21.11 -1.85 -12.22
N SER A 185 21.32 -2.35 -13.44
CA SER A 185 22.67 -2.52 -14.00
C SER A 185 23.40 -1.20 -14.22
N VAL A 186 22.71 -0.16 -14.71
CA VAL A 186 23.31 1.16 -14.93
C VAL A 186 23.67 1.83 -13.60
N THR A 187 22.73 1.85 -12.65
CA THR A 187 22.96 2.42 -11.31
C THR A 187 24.00 1.62 -10.54
N GLY A 188 24.00 0.30 -10.68
CA GLY A 188 24.98 -0.60 -10.09
C GLY A 188 26.41 -0.36 -10.61
N SER A 189 26.58 -0.03 -11.89
CA SER A 189 27.90 0.33 -12.45
C SER A 189 28.44 1.68 -11.96
N THR A 190 27.58 2.55 -11.43
CA THR A 190 27.94 3.87 -10.88
C THR A 190 27.70 3.97 -9.38
N THR A 191 27.46 2.85 -8.69
CA THR A 191 27.18 2.85 -7.26
C THR A 191 28.44 3.24 -6.48
N SER A 192 28.24 3.97 -5.38
CA SER A 192 29.31 4.38 -4.46
C SER A 192 29.56 3.36 -3.35
N GLY A 193 28.81 2.25 -3.33
CA GLY A 193 28.92 1.24 -2.27
C GLY A 193 30.19 0.40 -2.30
N GLN A 194 30.40 -0.35 -1.23
CA GLN A 194 31.60 -1.17 -1.00
C GLN A 194 31.25 -2.66 -0.86
N PRO A 195 32.17 -3.57 -1.20
CA PRO A 195 31.94 -4.99 -0.98
C PRO A 195 31.76 -5.28 0.51
N LEU A 196 30.80 -6.15 0.82
CA LEU A 196 30.50 -6.58 2.20
C LEU A 196 31.57 -7.54 2.71
N THR A 197 31.72 -7.60 4.04
CA THR A 197 32.53 -8.64 4.68
C THR A 197 31.85 -10.01 4.53
N GLU A 198 32.63 -11.10 4.62
CA GLU A 198 32.09 -12.46 4.49
C GLU A 198 31.06 -12.79 5.57
N SER A 199 31.23 -12.22 6.78
CA SER A 199 30.27 -12.34 7.88
C SER A 199 28.94 -11.68 7.52
N GLU A 200 28.95 -10.39 7.15
CA GLU A 200 27.75 -9.64 6.77
C GLU A 200 27.03 -10.23 5.55
N LEU A 201 27.80 -10.69 4.54
CA LEU A 201 27.24 -11.37 3.39
C LEU A 201 26.55 -12.67 3.81
N GLY A 202 27.18 -13.45 4.68
CA GLY A 202 26.60 -14.66 5.25
C GLY A 202 25.28 -14.40 5.95
N GLU A 203 25.16 -13.28 6.68
CA GLU A 203 23.93 -12.85 7.33
C GLU A 203 22.84 -12.46 6.31
N CYS A 204 23.19 -11.62 5.33
CA CYS A 204 22.28 -11.26 4.24
C CYS A 204 21.72 -12.49 3.51
N MET A 205 22.60 -13.44 3.16
CA MET A 205 22.20 -14.66 2.45
C MET A 205 21.31 -15.56 3.32
N ARG A 206 21.62 -15.72 4.62
CA ARG A 206 20.74 -16.45 5.56
C ARG A 206 19.35 -15.80 5.65
N GLY A 207 19.29 -14.47 5.73
CA GLY A 207 18.03 -13.72 5.76
C GLY A 207 17.21 -13.88 4.48
N CYS A 208 17.88 -13.83 3.32
CA CYS A 208 17.23 -14.06 2.03
C CYS A 208 16.67 -15.49 1.93
N ASP A 209 17.46 -16.51 2.25
CA ASP A 209 17.04 -17.92 2.22
C ASP A 209 15.87 -18.18 3.17
N ALA A 210 15.90 -17.61 4.37
CA ALA A 210 14.79 -17.73 5.32
C ALA A 210 13.51 -17.11 4.76
N CYS A 211 13.57 -15.91 4.19
CA CYS A 211 12.41 -15.26 3.57
C CYS A 211 11.86 -16.03 2.37
N LEU A 212 12.71 -16.62 1.53
CA LEU A 212 12.27 -17.44 0.39
C LEU A 212 11.54 -18.70 0.87
N ARG A 213 12.04 -19.38 1.91
CA ARG A 213 11.33 -20.49 2.54
C ARG A 213 9.97 -20.06 3.12
N LEU A 214 9.93 -18.88 3.74
CA LEU A 214 8.70 -18.31 4.28
C LEU A 214 7.66 -18.04 3.17
N GLU A 215 8.12 -17.60 1.99
CA GLU A 215 7.26 -17.39 0.83
C GLU A 215 6.65 -18.71 0.33
N ASP A 216 7.45 -19.75 0.18
CA ASP A 216 6.99 -21.09 -0.24
C ASP A 216 5.98 -21.68 0.75
N ASP A 217 6.29 -21.56 2.05
CA ASP A 217 5.41 -22.00 3.12
C ASP A 217 4.10 -21.20 3.14
N LYS A 218 4.17 -19.88 2.90
CA LYS A 218 2.98 -19.01 2.77
C LYS A 218 2.11 -19.46 1.60
N GLY A 219 2.72 -19.82 0.47
CA GLY A 219 2.03 -20.41 -0.68
C GLY A 219 1.28 -21.70 -0.32
N THR A 220 1.93 -22.57 0.45
CA THR A 220 1.34 -23.84 0.91
C THR A 220 0.13 -23.60 1.82
N ILE A 221 0.23 -22.67 2.78
CA ILE A 221 -0.88 -22.31 3.67
C ILE A 221 -2.05 -21.69 2.88
N LEU A 222 -1.77 -20.79 1.93
CA LEU A 222 -2.80 -20.18 1.09
C LEU A 222 -3.51 -21.22 0.21
N GLN A 223 -2.79 -22.19 -0.33
CA GLN A 223 -3.37 -23.29 -1.09
C GLN A 223 -4.27 -24.18 -0.21
N TYR A 224 -3.84 -24.46 1.02
CA TYR A 224 -4.66 -25.18 2.00
C TYR A 224 -5.95 -24.41 2.31
N LEU A 225 -5.85 -23.11 2.61
CA LEU A 225 -7.00 -22.24 2.86
C LEU A 225 -7.94 -22.18 1.66
N GLN A 226 -7.41 -22.09 0.44
CA GLN A 226 -8.22 -22.10 -0.79
C GLN A 226 -9.08 -23.37 -0.89
N SER A 227 -8.52 -24.53 -0.54
CA SER A 227 -9.25 -25.81 -0.59
C SER A 227 -10.40 -25.90 0.42
N ARG A 228 -10.30 -25.16 1.54
CA ARG A 228 -11.29 -25.15 2.64
C ARG A 228 -12.10 -23.86 2.73
N MET A 229 -11.90 -22.92 1.81
CA MET A 229 -12.54 -21.61 1.83
C MET A 229 -14.07 -21.69 1.68
N SER A 230 -14.57 -22.72 1.00
CA SER A 230 -16.01 -22.99 0.88
C SER A 230 -16.68 -23.30 2.22
N MET A 231 -15.95 -23.86 3.19
CA MET A 231 -16.46 -24.11 4.55
C MET A 231 -16.35 -22.86 5.44
N LEU A 232 -15.25 -22.11 5.30
CA LEU A 232 -15.00 -20.90 6.09
C LEU A 232 -15.91 -19.73 5.66
N ALA A 233 -15.90 -19.41 4.36
CA ALA A 233 -16.56 -18.25 3.77
C ALA A 233 -17.30 -18.65 2.49
N PRO A 234 -18.42 -19.40 2.60
CA PRO A 234 -19.17 -19.89 1.45
C PRO A 234 -19.71 -18.75 0.57
N ASN A 235 -20.15 -17.64 1.15
CA ASN A 235 -20.78 -16.57 0.39
C ASN A 235 -19.77 -15.75 -0.39
N LEU A 236 -18.63 -15.45 0.23
CA LEU A 236 -17.52 -14.80 -0.46
C LEU A 236 -16.96 -15.70 -1.57
N THR A 237 -16.80 -17.00 -1.30
CA THR A 237 -16.32 -17.99 -2.29
C THR A 237 -17.21 -18.04 -3.53
N HIS A 238 -18.54 -18.07 -3.38
CA HIS A 238 -19.46 -18.07 -4.53
C HIS A 238 -19.39 -16.77 -5.36
N LEU A 239 -19.14 -15.64 -4.70
CA LEU A 239 -19.09 -14.34 -5.38
C LEU A 239 -17.77 -14.15 -6.16
N VAL A 240 -16.62 -14.31 -5.50
CA VAL A 240 -15.30 -13.94 -6.07
C VAL A 240 -14.42 -15.14 -6.43
N GLY A 241 -14.76 -16.34 -5.97
CA GLY A 241 -13.96 -17.55 -6.13
C GLY A 241 -13.07 -17.86 -4.91
N PRO A 242 -12.69 -19.14 -4.71
CA PRO A 242 -11.96 -19.57 -3.52
C PRO A 242 -10.55 -18.97 -3.42
N SER A 243 -9.85 -18.82 -4.54
CA SER A 243 -8.47 -18.28 -4.56
C SER A 243 -8.42 -16.83 -4.09
N LEU A 244 -9.33 -15.99 -4.62
CA LEU A 244 -9.41 -14.58 -4.24
C LEU A 244 -9.98 -14.41 -2.83
N ALA A 245 -10.93 -15.25 -2.43
CA ALA A 245 -11.45 -15.24 -1.06
C ALA A 245 -10.36 -15.59 -0.03
N ALA A 246 -9.54 -16.61 -0.28
CA ALA A 246 -8.42 -16.97 0.59
C ALA A 246 -7.40 -15.83 0.72
N LEU A 247 -7.05 -15.20 -0.41
CA LEU A 247 -6.11 -14.09 -0.38
C LEU A 247 -6.66 -12.87 0.36
N LEU A 248 -7.95 -12.55 0.19
CA LEU A 248 -8.61 -11.46 0.93
C LEU A 248 -8.65 -11.71 2.44
N VAL A 249 -8.99 -12.94 2.85
CA VAL A 249 -9.01 -13.32 4.27
C VAL A 249 -7.60 -13.29 4.85
N GLY A 250 -6.60 -13.83 4.14
CA GLY A 250 -5.20 -13.83 4.56
C GLY A 250 -4.64 -12.41 4.73
N MET A 251 -4.85 -11.53 3.75
CA MET A 251 -4.41 -10.13 3.83
C MET A 251 -5.10 -9.31 4.93
N ALA A 252 -6.36 -9.64 5.24
CA ALA A 252 -7.09 -8.98 6.31
C ALA A 252 -6.72 -9.51 7.71
N GLY A 253 -6.00 -10.64 7.79
CA GLY A 253 -5.67 -11.32 9.04
C GLY A 253 -6.80 -12.18 9.61
N GLY A 254 -7.80 -12.50 8.80
CA GLY A 254 -8.94 -13.33 9.19
C GLY A 254 -10.28 -12.80 8.72
N LEU A 255 -11.30 -13.64 8.85
CA LEU A 255 -12.65 -13.34 8.37
C LEU A 255 -13.34 -12.21 9.17
N ALA A 256 -13.10 -12.18 10.48
CA ALA A 256 -13.67 -11.15 11.36
C ALA A 256 -13.13 -9.75 11.04
N ASP A 257 -11.84 -9.64 10.77
CA ASP A 257 -11.23 -8.37 10.39
C ASP A 257 -11.59 -7.97 8.96
N LEU A 258 -11.68 -8.94 8.03
CA LEU A 258 -12.20 -8.68 6.69
C LEU A 258 -13.62 -8.10 6.71
N ALA A 259 -14.49 -8.55 7.60
CA ALA A 259 -15.85 -8.04 7.74
C ALA A 259 -15.90 -6.56 8.22
N ARG A 260 -14.88 -6.11 8.94
CA ARG A 260 -14.74 -4.70 9.38
C ARG A 260 -14.26 -3.80 8.24
N VAL A 261 -13.53 -4.34 7.27
CA VAL A 261 -13.01 -3.55 6.14
C VAL A 261 -14.17 -2.95 5.32
N PRO A 262 -14.14 -1.64 5.03
CA PRO A 262 -15.14 -1.02 4.17
C PRO A 262 -14.92 -1.41 2.70
N ALA A 263 -16.00 -1.45 1.92
CA ALA A 263 -15.94 -1.85 0.51
C ALA A 263 -14.97 -1.02 -0.35
N CYS A 264 -14.79 0.27 -0.04
CA CYS A 264 -13.82 1.11 -0.75
C CYS A 264 -12.38 0.60 -0.56
N ASN A 265 -12.00 0.18 0.65
CA ASN A 265 -10.66 -0.33 0.94
C ASN A 265 -10.44 -1.72 0.32
N MET A 266 -11.49 -2.54 0.22
CA MET A 266 -11.40 -3.83 -0.49
C MET A 266 -11.01 -3.66 -1.97
N THR A 267 -11.34 -2.54 -2.62
CA THR A 267 -10.96 -2.31 -4.03
C THR A 267 -9.46 -2.16 -4.25
N VAL A 268 -8.71 -1.75 -3.22
CA VAL A 268 -7.27 -1.48 -3.25
C VAL A 268 -6.46 -2.44 -2.37
N MET A 269 -7.12 -3.45 -1.78
CA MET A 269 -6.46 -4.45 -0.96
C MET A 269 -5.50 -5.30 -1.81
N GLY A 270 -4.30 -5.57 -1.30
CA GLY A 270 -3.24 -6.27 -2.03
C GLY A 270 -2.63 -5.46 -3.18
N GLN A 271 -2.85 -4.14 -3.20
CA GLN A 271 -2.23 -3.27 -4.18
C GLN A 271 -0.82 -2.89 -3.72
N GLU A 272 0.19 -3.51 -4.34
CA GLU A 272 1.59 -3.12 -4.14
C GLU A 272 1.91 -1.83 -4.89
N LYS A 273 2.64 -0.93 -4.24
CA LYS A 273 3.17 0.27 -4.89
C LYS A 273 4.31 -0.15 -5.82
N ARG A 274 4.02 -0.30 -7.11
CA ARG A 274 5.05 -0.47 -8.14
C ARG A 274 5.40 0.90 -8.72
N TYR A 275 6.45 1.50 -8.19
CA TYR A 275 7.10 2.63 -8.85
C TYR A 275 8.01 2.07 -9.93
N LEU A 276 7.59 2.12 -11.19
CA LEU A 276 8.53 1.93 -12.29
C LEU A 276 9.39 3.20 -12.35
N GLY A 277 10.62 3.12 -11.85
CA GLY A 277 11.65 4.09 -12.15
C GLY A 277 11.99 4.00 -13.64
N GLY A 278 11.51 4.96 -14.44
CA GLY A 278 11.84 5.04 -15.87
C GLY A 278 10.86 5.86 -16.71
N PHE A 279 11.26 6.13 -17.96
CA PHE A 279 10.52 6.93 -18.96
C PHE A 279 9.19 6.31 -19.46
N GLY A 280 8.80 5.14 -18.95
CA GLY A 280 7.58 4.45 -19.34
C GLY A 280 6.52 4.55 -18.25
N MET A 281 5.43 5.28 -18.53
CA MET A 281 4.17 5.18 -17.76
C MET A 281 3.47 3.84 -18.03
N VAL A 282 4.10 2.72 -17.68
CA VAL A 282 3.34 1.50 -17.36
C VAL A 282 3.26 1.42 -15.84
N ALA A 283 2.71 2.49 -15.25
CA ALA A 283 2.25 2.44 -13.87
C ALA A 283 1.21 1.31 -13.79
N GLY A 284 1.38 0.39 -12.85
CA GLY A 284 0.32 -0.55 -12.50
C GLY A 284 -1.00 0.21 -12.38
N MET A 285 -2.10 -0.40 -12.82
CA MET A 285 -3.38 0.30 -12.86
C MET A 285 -3.68 0.92 -11.49
N PRO A 286 -3.86 2.25 -11.39
CA PRO A 286 -4.06 2.87 -10.09
C PRO A 286 -5.43 2.45 -9.53
N HIS A 287 -5.48 2.27 -8.22
CA HIS A 287 -6.67 1.85 -7.48
C HIS A 287 -7.28 0.49 -7.90
N THR A 288 -6.43 -0.50 -8.18
CA THR A 288 -6.83 -1.89 -8.45
C THR A 288 -6.04 -2.84 -7.56
N GLY A 289 -6.72 -3.44 -6.59
CA GLY A 289 -6.21 -4.53 -5.76
C GLY A 289 -6.54 -5.91 -6.33
N VAL A 290 -6.48 -6.93 -5.48
CA VAL A 290 -6.62 -8.34 -5.89
C VAL A 290 -7.98 -8.64 -6.53
N LEU A 291 -9.05 -7.97 -6.07
CA LEU A 291 -10.40 -8.10 -6.64
C LEU A 291 -10.49 -7.71 -8.13
N TYR A 292 -9.52 -6.98 -8.66
CA TYR A 292 -9.47 -6.68 -10.09
C TYR A 292 -9.35 -7.94 -10.93
N PHE A 293 -8.65 -8.96 -10.44
CA PHE A 293 -8.43 -10.24 -11.14
C PHE A 293 -9.60 -11.21 -11.03
N CYS A 294 -10.71 -10.81 -10.40
CA CYS A 294 -11.93 -11.60 -10.37
C CYS A 294 -12.51 -11.78 -11.77
N ASP A 295 -13.00 -12.99 -12.07
CA ASP A 295 -13.61 -13.35 -13.36
C ASP A 295 -14.68 -12.34 -13.79
N LEU A 296 -15.55 -11.94 -12.86
CA LEU A 296 -16.63 -10.96 -13.10
C LEU A 296 -16.09 -9.60 -13.59
N VAL A 297 -14.93 -9.19 -13.09
CA VAL A 297 -14.30 -7.92 -13.49
C VAL A 297 -13.55 -8.09 -14.81
N GLN A 298 -12.87 -9.23 -15.01
CA GLN A 298 -12.08 -9.50 -16.22
C GLN A 298 -12.94 -9.68 -17.47
N GLN A 299 -14.13 -10.26 -17.32
CA GLN A 299 -15.12 -10.39 -18.40
C GLN A 299 -15.65 -9.04 -18.90
N ALA A 300 -15.62 -7.98 -18.07
CA ALA A 300 -16.08 -6.67 -18.48
C ALA A 300 -15.08 -5.95 -19.41
N PRO A 301 -15.56 -5.14 -20.38
CA PRO A 301 -14.71 -4.28 -21.20
C PRO A 301 -13.85 -3.35 -20.33
N PRO A 302 -12.61 -3.01 -20.76
CA PRO A 302 -11.66 -2.24 -19.95
C PRO A 302 -12.21 -0.90 -19.44
N ALA A 303 -13.07 -0.24 -20.21
CA ALA A 303 -13.73 1.01 -19.82
C ALA A 303 -14.69 0.83 -18.63
N LEU A 304 -15.29 -0.35 -18.45
CA LEU A 304 -16.27 -0.65 -17.41
C LEU A 304 -15.66 -1.37 -16.20
N ARG A 305 -14.45 -1.91 -16.30
CA ARG A 305 -13.82 -2.70 -15.22
C ARG A 305 -13.77 -1.99 -13.87
N LYS A 306 -13.45 -0.69 -13.85
CA LYS A 306 -13.43 0.09 -12.59
C LYS A 306 -14.80 0.20 -11.93
N ARG A 307 -15.87 0.31 -12.74
CA ARG A 307 -17.25 0.32 -12.23
C ARG A 307 -17.63 -1.06 -11.70
N CYS A 308 -17.25 -2.12 -12.41
CA CYS A 308 -17.50 -3.51 -12.01
C CYS A 308 -16.77 -3.86 -10.71
N LEU A 309 -15.49 -3.48 -10.59
CA LEU A 309 -14.69 -3.65 -9.38
C LEU A 309 -15.39 -3.06 -8.15
N LYS A 310 -15.95 -1.85 -8.26
CA LYS A 310 -16.70 -1.21 -7.16
C LYS A 310 -17.97 -1.99 -6.81
N LEU A 311 -18.69 -2.52 -7.81
CA LEU A 311 -19.88 -3.34 -7.57
C LEU A 311 -19.53 -4.66 -6.86
N VAL A 312 -18.49 -5.34 -7.33
CA VAL A 312 -17.99 -6.58 -6.73
C VAL A 312 -17.51 -6.33 -5.31
N ALA A 313 -16.70 -5.31 -5.05
CA ALA A 313 -16.22 -4.99 -3.71
C ALA A 313 -17.36 -4.65 -2.73
N ASN A 314 -18.39 -3.92 -3.18
CA ASN A 314 -19.57 -3.64 -2.36
C ASN A 314 -20.31 -4.92 -1.95
N LYS A 315 -20.49 -5.86 -2.89
CA LYS A 315 -21.15 -7.13 -2.60
C LYS A 315 -20.25 -8.08 -1.80
N ALA A 316 -18.95 -8.08 -2.06
CA ALA A 316 -17.97 -8.85 -1.32
C ALA A 316 -17.91 -8.44 0.16
N ALA A 317 -17.97 -7.13 0.45
CA ALA A 317 -18.05 -6.64 1.84
C ALA A 317 -19.30 -7.15 2.57
N LEU A 318 -20.45 -7.22 1.88
CA LEU A 318 -21.68 -7.77 2.44
C LEU A 318 -21.57 -9.29 2.68
N CYS A 319 -21.04 -10.02 1.69
CA CYS A 319 -20.80 -11.46 1.83
C CYS A 319 -19.84 -11.78 2.98
N ALA A 320 -18.71 -11.05 3.09
CA ALA A 320 -17.74 -11.24 4.16
C ALA A 320 -18.36 -11.00 5.55
N ARG A 321 -19.20 -9.97 5.70
CA ARG A 321 -19.93 -9.70 6.96
C ARG A 321 -20.93 -10.80 7.30
N PHE A 322 -21.61 -11.33 6.27
CA PHE A 322 -22.56 -12.40 6.45
C PHE A 322 -21.85 -13.73 6.79
N ASP A 323 -20.70 -14.01 6.18
CA ASP A 323 -19.87 -15.17 6.52
C ASP A 323 -19.30 -15.08 7.95
N ALA A 324 -18.94 -13.88 8.40
CA ALA A 324 -18.37 -13.66 9.74
C ALA A 324 -19.40 -13.74 10.87
N PHE A 325 -20.60 -13.16 10.68
CA PHE A 325 -21.58 -12.95 11.76
C PHE A 325 -22.95 -13.59 11.51
N GLY A 326 -23.23 -14.05 10.29
CA GLY A 326 -24.52 -14.58 9.87
C GLY A 326 -24.58 -16.12 9.81
N ASP A 327 -25.78 -16.63 9.51
CA ASP A 327 -26.01 -18.06 9.27
C ASP A 327 -25.38 -18.49 7.94
N ARG A 328 -24.21 -19.14 7.99
CA ARG A 328 -23.40 -19.53 6.82
C ARG A 328 -24.19 -20.28 5.73
N SER A 329 -25.19 -21.09 6.10
CA SER A 329 -26.00 -21.89 5.16
C SER A 329 -27.05 -21.12 4.38
N LYS A 330 -27.60 -20.03 4.93
CA LYS A 330 -28.68 -19.24 4.29
C LYS A 330 -28.15 -18.19 3.32
N GLY A 331 -26.86 -17.86 3.41
CA GLY A 331 -26.27 -16.79 2.61
C GLY A 331 -26.00 -17.16 1.16
N VAL A 332 -25.89 -18.46 0.85
CA VAL A 332 -25.36 -18.91 -0.45
C VAL A 332 -26.28 -18.49 -1.59
N GLU A 333 -27.59 -18.60 -1.39
CA GLU A 333 -28.60 -18.11 -2.33
C GLU A 333 -28.48 -16.60 -2.55
N ALA A 334 -28.23 -15.83 -1.49
CA ALA A 334 -28.02 -14.39 -1.59
C ALA A 334 -26.74 -14.05 -2.36
N ALA A 335 -25.65 -14.79 -2.15
CA ALA A 335 -24.40 -14.61 -2.89
C ALA A 335 -24.57 -14.91 -4.38
N GLN A 336 -25.32 -15.97 -4.73
CA GLN A 336 -25.68 -16.28 -6.11
C GLN A 336 -26.50 -15.16 -6.75
N SER A 337 -27.52 -14.66 -6.05
CA SER A 337 -28.32 -13.52 -6.53
C SER A 337 -27.48 -12.26 -6.76
N PHE A 338 -26.47 -12.01 -5.91
CA PHE A 338 -25.56 -10.88 -6.08
C PHE A 338 -24.66 -11.03 -7.29
N ARG A 339 -24.24 -12.25 -7.61
CA ARG A 339 -23.47 -12.55 -8.81
C ARG A 339 -24.30 -12.28 -10.07
N GLU A 340 -25.51 -12.83 -10.13
CA GLU A 340 -26.45 -12.60 -11.25
C GLU A 340 -26.78 -11.11 -11.43
N ASP A 341 -27.00 -10.39 -10.32
CA ASP A 341 -27.22 -8.95 -10.31
C ASP A 341 -26.06 -8.16 -10.92
N ILE A 342 -24.82 -8.59 -10.63
CA ILE A 342 -23.61 -7.96 -11.18
C ILE A 342 -23.50 -8.25 -12.67
N GLU A 343 -23.66 -9.51 -13.07
CA GLU A 343 -23.62 -9.94 -14.47
C GLU A 343 -24.68 -9.17 -15.31
N SER A 344 -25.92 -9.09 -14.84
CA SER A 344 -26.98 -8.31 -15.50
C SER A 344 -26.64 -6.82 -15.62
N LYS A 345 -25.98 -6.23 -14.61
CA LYS A 345 -25.55 -4.82 -14.66
C LYS A 345 -24.40 -4.60 -15.63
N ILE A 346 -23.50 -5.58 -15.77
CA ILE A 346 -22.40 -5.55 -16.75
C ILE A 346 -22.98 -5.62 -18.16
N GLU A 347 -23.87 -6.58 -18.41
CA GLU A 347 -24.53 -6.76 -19.71
C GLU A 347 -25.29 -5.48 -20.14
N LYS A 348 -26.13 -4.94 -19.26
CA LYS A 348 -26.85 -3.66 -19.50
C LYS A 348 -25.92 -2.48 -19.74
N ALA A 349 -24.72 -2.48 -19.16
CA ALA A 349 -23.75 -1.41 -19.35
C ALA A 349 -22.94 -1.57 -20.66
N CYS A 350 -22.86 -2.78 -21.20
CA CYS A 350 -22.28 -3.06 -22.50
C CYS A 350 -23.23 -2.68 -23.65
N GLU A 351 -24.54 -2.65 -23.42
CA GLU A 351 -25.51 -2.17 -24.40
C GLU A 351 -25.22 -0.71 -24.80
N PRO A 352 -25.22 -0.38 -26.11
CA PRO A 352 -25.01 0.99 -26.54
C PRO A 352 -26.13 1.90 -26.01
N PRO A 353 -25.81 3.15 -25.60
CA PRO A 353 -26.83 4.06 -25.13
C PRO A 353 -27.86 4.28 -26.23
N LYS A 354 -29.14 4.25 -25.86
CA LYS A 354 -30.23 4.54 -26.80
C LYS A 354 -29.96 5.90 -27.45
N ALA A 355 -29.98 5.93 -28.77
CA ALA A 355 -29.74 7.15 -29.54
C ALA A 355 -30.61 8.29 -28.99
N GLN A 356 -30.01 9.45 -28.73
CA GLN A 356 -30.74 10.62 -28.27
C GLN A 356 -31.76 10.99 -29.35
N LYS A 357 -33.04 10.71 -29.08
CA LYS A 357 -34.13 11.17 -29.95
C LYS A 357 -34.15 12.68 -29.85
N VAL A 358 -33.97 13.37 -30.98
CA VAL A 358 -34.21 14.81 -31.07
C VAL A 358 -35.65 15.04 -30.64
N LYS A 359 -35.84 15.58 -29.43
CA LYS A 359 -37.17 15.99 -28.99
C LYS A 359 -37.60 17.09 -29.95
N ALA A 360 -38.74 16.89 -30.62
CA ALA A 360 -39.32 17.92 -31.45
C ALA A 360 -39.38 19.21 -30.62
N LEU A 361 -38.90 20.31 -31.21
CA LEU A 361 -39.06 21.61 -30.58
C LEU A 361 -40.56 21.78 -30.25
N PRO A 362 -40.89 22.35 -29.08
CA PRO A 362 -42.27 22.72 -28.82
C PRO A 362 -42.78 23.56 -30.00
N PRO A 363 -44.05 23.36 -30.42
CA PRO A 363 -44.60 24.11 -31.54
C PRO A 363 -44.39 25.61 -31.27
N PRO A 364 -43.93 26.38 -32.27
CA PRO A 364 -43.69 27.80 -32.07
C PRO A 364 -45.01 28.48 -31.65
N ASP A 365 -44.96 29.29 -30.59
CA ASP A 365 -46.09 30.04 -30.00
C ASP A 365 -46.58 31.19 -30.91
N ILE A 366 -46.77 30.93 -32.20
CA ILE A 366 -47.15 31.96 -33.20
C ILE A 366 -48.62 32.39 -32.99
N MET A 367 -49.47 31.57 -32.36
CA MET A 367 -50.90 31.87 -32.22
C MET A 367 -51.40 32.17 -30.80
N THR A 368 -50.60 31.97 -29.74
CA THR A 368 -51.07 32.14 -28.34
C THR A 368 -50.07 32.84 -27.41
N GLY A 369 -49.05 33.50 -27.94
CA GLY A 369 -48.08 34.27 -27.14
C GLY A 369 -48.61 35.62 -26.66
N LYS A 370 -49.36 35.67 -25.54
CA LYS A 370 -49.44 36.92 -24.75
C LYS A 370 -48.03 37.25 -24.26
N LYS A 371 -47.44 38.37 -24.72
CA LYS A 371 -46.16 38.90 -24.20
C LYS A 371 -46.24 38.95 -22.67
N LYS A 372 -45.54 38.03 -21.97
CA LYS A 372 -45.46 38.08 -20.50
C LYS A 372 -44.80 39.40 -20.13
N ARG A 373 -45.53 40.27 -19.41
CA ARG A 373 -45.00 41.56 -18.91
C ARG A 373 -43.72 41.26 -18.13
N GLY A 374 -42.62 41.89 -18.54
CA GLY A 374 -41.30 41.67 -17.96
C GLY A 374 -41.29 41.96 -16.45
N GLY A 375 -41.41 40.91 -15.66
CA GLY A 375 -41.32 40.97 -14.21
C GLY A 375 -39.91 41.29 -13.72
N ARG A 376 -39.75 41.45 -12.40
CA ARG A 376 -38.48 41.79 -11.73
C ARG A 376 -37.31 40.85 -12.12
N ARG A 377 -37.60 39.56 -12.39
CA ARG A 377 -36.61 38.57 -12.85
C ARG A 377 -36.05 38.83 -14.24
N VAL A 378 -36.89 39.24 -15.20
CA VAL A 378 -36.46 39.56 -16.58
C VAL A 378 -35.61 40.82 -16.58
N ARG A 379 -35.98 41.82 -15.77
CA ARG A 379 -35.16 43.05 -15.60
C ARG A 379 -33.81 42.78 -14.93
N LYS A 380 -33.75 41.82 -14.01
CA LYS A 380 -32.50 41.38 -13.38
C LYS A 380 -31.60 40.63 -14.37
N ALA A 381 -32.19 39.78 -15.23
CA ALA A 381 -31.47 39.07 -16.29
C ALA A 381 -30.96 39.99 -17.42
N CYS A 382 -31.71 41.03 -17.80
CA CYS A 382 -31.22 42.05 -18.73
C CYS A 382 -30.15 42.97 -18.13
N ARG A 383 -30.03 43.05 -16.81
CA ARG A 383 -28.97 43.81 -16.11
C ARG A 383 -27.69 43.00 -15.92
N SER A 384 -27.73 41.69 -16.13
CA SER A 384 -26.58 40.78 -15.98
C SER A 384 -25.89 40.45 -17.31
N VAL A 385 -26.15 41.24 -18.35
CA VAL A 385 -25.45 41.20 -19.64
C VAL A 385 -24.63 42.47 -19.77
#